data_AF-A0A1V6TV76-F1
#
_entry.id   AF-A0A1V6TV76-F1
#
_cell.length_a   1.000
_cell.length_b   1.000
_cell.length_c   1.000
_cell.angle_alpha   90.00
_cell.angle_beta   90.00
_cell.angle_gamma   90.00
#
_symmetry.space_group_name_H-M   'P 1'
#
loop_
_entity.id
_entity.type
_entity.pdbx_description
1 polymer ?
#
loop_
_entity_poly.entity_id
_entity_poly.type
_entity_poly.pdbx_seq_one_letter_code
_entity_poly.pdbx_strand_id
1 'polypeptide(L)'
;MFSSARRVWGVPHRPRTVDANLRNSSFTLQQSHHPTPSTRRRFLEDLKMLPQRILARRLPQVAARHAIAPRATFSQVSALRATAEVEDPLQNGNYPNPPRVKRQFRDPHGGWWDAQEKRNFGEPVHEDNEILGVFSPEQYNHVSAGKGFAHLGIFVATFLSLVGVVSLYYPDKPSVPKTYEGGLEKELGGPNAVPARKAGEDKW
;
A
#
# COMPACT_ATOMS: atom_id res chain seq x y z
N MET A 1 13.43 43.35 -50.35
CA MET A 1 13.60 42.41 -49.21
C MET A 1 12.20 41.86 -48.94
N PHE A 2 11.84 40.61 -49.21
CA PHE A 2 12.36 39.37 -48.63
C PHE A 2 12.12 38.19 -49.59
N SER A 3 13.13 37.35 -49.74
CA SER A 3 13.08 36.08 -50.47
C SER A 3 12.55 34.99 -49.55
N SER A 4 11.47 34.30 -49.96
CA SER A 4 10.85 33.18 -49.23
C SER A 4 11.34 31.86 -49.79
N ALA A 5 12.29 31.23 -49.09
CA ALA A 5 12.82 29.92 -49.41
C ALA A 5 11.95 28.82 -48.78
N ARG A 6 11.23 28.06 -49.62
CA ARG A 6 10.63 26.77 -49.24
C ARG A 6 11.76 25.77 -49.00
N ARG A 7 11.80 25.18 -47.81
CA ARG A 7 12.69 24.06 -47.49
C ARG A 7 11.83 22.83 -47.25
N VAL A 8 11.76 21.99 -48.28
CA VAL A 8 11.19 20.64 -48.24
C VAL A 8 12.25 19.72 -47.65
N TRP A 9 11.96 19.06 -46.52
CA TRP A 9 12.77 17.95 -46.02
C TRP A 9 11.91 16.69 -46.01
N GLY A 10 12.17 15.81 -46.96
CA GLY A 10 11.64 14.45 -47.00
C GLY A 10 12.39 13.56 -46.01
N VAL A 11 11.63 12.76 -45.27
CA VAL A 11 12.11 11.73 -44.34
C VAL A 11 12.19 10.40 -45.11
N PRO A 12 13.34 9.69 -45.16
CA PRO A 12 13.40 8.37 -45.76
C PRO A 12 13.17 7.26 -44.73
N HIS A 13 12.16 6.42 -44.96
CA HIS A 13 11.97 5.15 -44.27
C HIS A 13 13.00 4.10 -44.75
N ARG A 14 13.59 3.33 -43.82
CA ARG A 14 14.26 2.05 -44.11
C ARG A 14 13.65 0.94 -43.26
N PRO A 15 13.23 -0.19 -43.85
CA PRO A 15 12.98 -1.42 -43.10
C PRO A 15 14.28 -2.21 -42.91
N ARG A 16 14.47 -2.82 -41.72
CA ARG A 16 15.48 -3.85 -41.50
C ARG A 16 14.77 -5.18 -41.24
N THR A 17 14.91 -6.09 -42.20
CA THR A 17 14.72 -7.53 -42.03
C THR A 17 16.11 -8.17 -41.94
N VAL A 18 16.30 -9.05 -40.96
CA VAL A 18 17.30 -10.13 -41.03
C VAL A 18 16.81 -11.28 -40.15
N ASP A 19 16.74 -12.45 -40.78
CA ASP A 19 16.27 -13.71 -40.26
C ASP A 19 17.31 -14.48 -39.44
N ALA A 20 16.78 -15.50 -38.74
CA ALA A 20 17.35 -16.83 -38.54
C ALA A 20 18.27 -17.10 -37.32
N ASN A 21 17.63 -17.75 -36.33
CA ASN A 21 17.86 -19.17 -35.97
C ASN A 21 19.22 -19.54 -35.37
N LEU A 22 19.28 -19.83 -34.05
CA LEU A 22 20.15 -20.88 -33.49
C LEU A 22 19.65 -21.38 -32.11
N ARG A 23 19.31 -22.68 -32.10
CA ARG A 23 19.71 -23.73 -31.13
C ARG A 23 19.11 -23.81 -29.71
N ASN A 24 18.34 -24.90 -29.56
CA ASN A 24 18.13 -25.75 -28.40
C ASN A 24 19.32 -25.82 -27.41
N SER A 25 19.00 -25.83 -26.12
CA SER A 25 19.76 -26.59 -25.10
C SER A 25 18.87 -26.86 -23.89
N SER A 26 18.32 -28.07 -23.86
CA SER A 26 17.73 -28.71 -22.69
C SER A 26 18.87 -29.10 -21.73
N PHE A 27 18.82 -28.65 -20.48
CA PHE A 27 19.74 -29.14 -19.44
C PHE A 27 18.96 -29.71 -18.27
N THR A 28 18.85 -31.04 -18.29
CA THR A 28 18.39 -31.91 -17.22
C THR A 28 19.37 -31.85 -16.06
N LEU A 29 18.91 -31.65 -14.82
CA LEU A 29 19.71 -31.99 -13.63
C LEU A 29 18.81 -32.64 -12.57
N GLN A 30 18.70 -33.95 -12.74
CA GLN A 30 18.44 -34.93 -11.70
C GLN A 30 19.64 -34.95 -10.75
N GLN A 31 19.42 -34.99 -9.43
CA GLN A 31 19.97 -36.02 -8.52
C GLN A 31 20.01 -35.55 -7.05
N SER A 32 19.23 -36.27 -6.25
CA SER A 32 19.32 -36.45 -4.80
C SER A 32 20.70 -36.89 -4.33
N HIS A 33 21.14 -36.54 -3.12
CA HIS A 33 21.81 -37.46 -2.18
C HIS A 33 22.02 -36.81 -0.80
N HIS A 34 21.66 -37.56 0.25
CA HIS A 34 22.00 -37.33 1.66
C HIS A 34 23.43 -37.84 1.93
N PRO A 35 24.15 -37.31 2.94
CA PRO A 35 24.53 -38.21 4.04
C PRO A 35 24.57 -37.57 5.45
N THR A 36 24.40 -38.47 6.41
CA THR A 36 24.43 -38.36 7.88
C THR A 36 25.87 -38.32 8.48
N PRO A 37 26.02 -38.10 9.81
CA PRO A 37 27.12 -37.36 10.42
C PRO A 37 28.17 -38.26 11.09
N SER A 38 29.38 -37.74 11.32
CA SER A 38 30.20 -38.14 12.48
C SER A 38 31.43 -37.25 12.70
N THR A 39 31.60 -36.82 13.95
CA THR A 39 32.89 -36.69 14.64
C THR A 39 33.84 -35.56 14.22
N ARG A 40 33.75 -34.43 14.92
CA ARG A 40 34.96 -33.84 15.52
C ARG A 40 34.63 -33.17 16.84
N ARG A 41 34.98 -33.87 17.92
CA ARG A 41 35.04 -33.35 19.29
C ARG A 41 36.11 -32.27 19.42
N ARG A 42 35.87 -31.45 20.44
CA ARG A 42 36.83 -30.68 21.26
C ARG A 42 37.32 -29.39 20.63
N PHE A 43 36.83 -28.29 21.21
CA PHE A 43 37.40 -26.95 21.42
C PHE A 43 36.13 -26.11 21.73
N LEU A 44 35.80 -25.62 22.91
CA LEU A 44 36.51 -25.26 24.13
C LEU A 44 35.47 -25.27 25.27
N GLU A 45 35.76 -25.97 26.36
CA GLU A 45 35.14 -25.72 27.66
C GLU A 45 35.83 -24.50 28.24
N ASP A 46 35.24 -23.32 28.11
CA ASP A 46 35.27 -22.30 29.17
C ASP A 46 34.35 -21.14 28.77
N LEU A 47 33.44 -20.77 29.68
CA LEU A 47 33.05 -19.40 30.03
C LEU A 47 31.62 -19.35 30.58
N LYS A 48 31.58 -19.11 31.90
CA LYS A 48 30.63 -18.24 32.61
C LYS A 48 29.19 -18.76 32.77
N MET A 49 28.99 -19.34 33.96
CA MET A 49 27.71 -19.35 34.67
C MET A 49 27.14 -17.93 34.79
N LEU A 50 26.01 -17.68 34.14
CA LEU A 50 25.03 -16.66 34.52
C LEU A 50 23.60 -17.24 34.42
N PRO A 51 22.72 -16.97 35.39
CA PRO A 51 21.43 -17.64 35.52
C PRO A 51 20.39 -17.04 34.57
N GLN A 52 19.97 -17.80 33.57
CA GLN A 52 18.84 -17.44 32.73
C GLN A 52 17.54 -17.88 33.42
N ARG A 53 17.01 -17.02 34.30
CA ARG A 53 15.65 -17.16 34.84
C ARG A 53 14.66 -16.87 33.70
N ILE A 54 14.34 -17.89 32.92
CA ILE A 54 13.26 -17.84 31.94
C ILE A 54 11.93 -17.94 32.71
N LEU A 55 11.24 -16.80 32.85
CA LEU A 55 9.84 -16.74 33.24
C LEU A 55 8.98 -17.33 32.12
N ALA A 56 8.80 -18.65 32.11
CA ALA A 56 7.81 -19.31 31.26
C ALA A 56 6.42 -19.16 31.90
N ARG A 57 5.75 -18.03 31.63
CA ARG A 57 4.32 -17.86 31.93
C ARG A 57 3.53 -18.66 30.89
N ARG A 58 3.20 -19.93 31.19
CA ARG A 58 2.29 -20.73 30.35
C ARG A 58 0.91 -20.06 30.32
N LEU A 59 0.48 -19.62 29.15
CA LEU A 59 -0.92 -19.28 28.90
C LEU A 59 -1.74 -20.58 28.82
N PRO A 60 -2.92 -20.67 29.47
CA PRO A 60 -3.79 -21.82 29.27
C PRO A 60 -4.32 -21.81 27.83
N GLN A 61 -4.00 -22.85 27.06
CA GLN A 61 -4.68 -23.15 25.81
C GLN A 61 -6.14 -23.49 26.14
N VAL A 62 -7.03 -22.51 26.03
CA VAL A 62 -8.47 -22.77 25.99
C VAL A 62 -8.75 -23.45 24.65
N ALA A 63 -8.86 -24.77 24.69
CA ALA A 63 -9.37 -25.54 23.57
C ALA A 63 -10.84 -25.15 23.36
N ALA A 64 -11.10 -24.29 22.38
CA ALA A 64 -12.44 -24.05 21.88
C ALA A 64 -12.98 -25.39 21.34
N ARG A 65 -13.79 -26.08 22.14
CA ARG A 65 -14.61 -27.19 21.66
C ARG A 65 -15.66 -26.58 20.74
N HIS A 66 -15.42 -26.67 19.44
CA HIS A 66 -16.39 -26.30 18.42
C HIS A 66 -17.53 -27.33 18.52
N ALA A 67 -18.56 -27.02 19.30
CA ALA A 67 -19.79 -27.80 19.26
C ALA A 67 -20.40 -27.60 17.88
N ILE A 68 -20.36 -28.64 17.04
CA ILE A 68 -21.09 -28.69 15.77
C ILE A 68 -22.56 -28.84 16.15
N ALA A 69 -23.25 -27.71 16.39
CA ALA A 69 -24.69 -27.72 16.52
C ALA A 69 -25.29 -28.20 15.18
N PRO A 70 -26.23 -29.17 15.17
CA PRO A 70 -26.90 -29.58 13.96
C PRO A 70 -27.66 -28.38 13.40
N ARG A 71 -27.19 -27.88 12.25
CA ARG A 71 -27.80 -26.77 11.53
C ARG A 71 -29.22 -27.21 11.12
N ALA A 72 -30.25 -26.51 11.58
CA ALA A 72 -31.64 -26.89 11.36
C ALA A 72 -31.94 -27.11 9.85
N THR A 73 -32.46 -28.29 9.50
CA THR A 73 -32.77 -28.71 8.12
C THR A 73 -33.80 -27.82 7.42
N PHE A 74 -34.65 -27.11 8.18
CA PHE A 74 -35.60 -26.12 7.64
C PHE A 74 -34.89 -24.97 6.90
N SER A 75 -33.64 -24.65 7.27
CA SER A 75 -32.85 -23.62 6.59
C SER A 75 -32.22 -24.08 5.27
N GLN A 76 -32.14 -25.40 5.02
CA GLN A 76 -31.47 -25.92 3.83
C GLN A 76 -32.36 -25.89 2.60
N VAL A 77 -33.66 -26.14 2.74
CA VAL A 77 -34.61 -26.12 1.61
C VAL A 77 -34.82 -24.70 1.09
N SER A 78 -34.96 -23.71 1.99
CA SER A 78 -35.04 -22.30 1.60
C SER A 78 -33.73 -21.79 1.00
N ALA A 79 -32.57 -22.25 1.49
CA ALA A 79 -31.27 -21.90 0.93
C ALA A 79 -31.02 -22.52 -0.47
N LEU A 80 -31.45 -23.77 -0.70
CA LEU A 80 -31.36 -24.44 -2.00
C LEU A 80 -32.36 -23.84 -3.02
N ARG A 81 -33.54 -23.41 -2.57
CA ARG A 81 -34.51 -22.72 -3.44
C ARG A 81 -34.03 -21.32 -3.83
N ALA A 82 -33.40 -20.59 -2.89
CA ALA A 82 -32.78 -19.30 -3.17
C ALA A 82 -31.65 -19.39 -4.22
N THR A 83 -30.97 -20.53 -4.36
CA THR A 83 -29.97 -20.73 -5.42
C THR A 83 -30.57 -21.08 -6.78
N ALA A 84 -31.82 -21.55 -6.83
CA ALA A 84 -32.51 -21.93 -8.06
C ALA A 84 -33.26 -20.76 -8.73
N GLU A 85 -33.46 -19.65 -8.00
CA GLU A 85 -34.16 -18.44 -8.46
C GLU A 85 -33.20 -17.28 -8.80
N VAL A 86 -31.94 -17.56 -9.13
CA VAL A 86 -30.99 -16.54 -9.60
C VAL A 86 -31.21 -16.27 -11.09
N GLU A 87 -32.44 -15.93 -11.46
CA GLU A 87 -32.77 -15.40 -12.79
C GLU A 87 -32.25 -13.95 -12.95
N ASP A 88 -31.84 -13.33 -11.82
CA ASP A 88 -31.30 -11.97 -11.75
C ASP A 88 -30.05 -11.93 -10.84
N PRO A 89 -28.84 -12.08 -11.41
CA PRO A 89 -27.58 -12.03 -10.66
C PRO A 89 -27.31 -10.69 -9.98
N LEU A 90 -27.91 -9.59 -10.48
CA LEU A 90 -27.74 -8.24 -9.94
C LEU A 90 -28.85 -7.88 -8.93
N GLN A 91 -29.89 -8.71 -8.83
CA GLN A 91 -31.08 -8.49 -8.00
C GLN A 91 -31.70 -7.10 -8.23
N ASN A 92 -31.63 -6.60 -9.47
CA ASN A 92 -32.04 -5.26 -9.85
C ASN A 92 -33.42 -5.22 -10.56
N GLY A 93 -34.14 -6.34 -10.58
CA GLY A 93 -35.47 -6.44 -11.20
C GLY A 93 -35.41 -6.38 -12.73
N ASN A 94 -34.31 -6.86 -13.32
CA ASN A 94 -34.02 -6.78 -14.75
C ASN A 94 -33.99 -5.33 -15.27
N TYR A 95 -33.55 -4.40 -14.43
CA TYR A 95 -33.35 -3.00 -14.80
C TYR A 95 -32.24 -2.90 -15.87
N PRO A 96 -32.41 -2.11 -16.94
CA PRO A 96 -31.37 -1.95 -17.95
C PRO A 96 -30.10 -1.40 -17.33
N ASN A 97 -29.05 -2.23 -17.25
CA ASN A 97 -27.79 -1.84 -16.63
C ASN A 97 -26.73 -1.52 -17.70
N PRO A 98 -26.57 -0.26 -18.13
CA PRO A 98 -25.54 0.13 -19.10
C PRO A 98 -24.12 -0.11 -18.53
N PRO A 99 -23.07 -0.09 -19.37
CA PRO A 99 -21.70 -0.26 -18.90
C PRO A 99 -21.31 0.74 -17.81
N ARG A 100 -20.59 0.25 -16.79
CA ARG A 100 -20.08 1.03 -15.66
C ARG A 100 -18.97 1.98 -16.08
N VAL A 101 -19.34 3.13 -16.65
CA VAL A 101 -18.43 4.18 -17.13
C VAL A 101 -18.79 5.51 -16.49
N LYS A 102 -17.81 6.17 -15.87
CA LYS A 102 -18.00 7.47 -15.24
C LYS A 102 -18.34 8.54 -16.29
N ARG A 103 -19.37 9.34 -16.04
CA ARG A 103 -19.84 10.41 -16.92
C ARG A 103 -18.77 11.47 -17.18
N GLN A 104 -17.82 11.63 -16.25
CA GLN A 104 -16.62 12.44 -16.40
C GLN A 104 -15.93 12.27 -17.76
N PHE A 105 -15.76 11.02 -18.21
CA PHE A 105 -15.02 10.66 -19.42
C PHE A 105 -15.84 10.82 -20.70
N ARG A 106 -17.11 11.18 -20.60
CA ARG A 106 -17.92 11.55 -21.76
C ARG A 106 -17.40 12.87 -22.33
N ASP A 107 -17.52 12.98 -23.65
CA ASP A 107 -17.15 14.19 -24.39
C ASP A 107 -17.80 15.43 -23.77
N PRO A 108 -17.04 16.40 -23.25
CA PRO A 108 -17.59 17.64 -22.70
C PRO A 108 -18.38 18.46 -23.74
N HIS A 109 -18.12 18.28 -25.03
CA HIS A 109 -18.72 19.06 -26.12
C HIS A 109 -19.79 18.29 -26.91
N GLY A 110 -20.24 17.14 -26.40
CA GLY A 110 -21.17 16.23 -27.09
C GLY A 110 -22.62 16.71 -27.27
N GLY A 111 -22.93 17.99 -27.00
CA GLY A 111 -24.28 18.55 -27.22
C GLY A 111 -25.37 17.91 -26.36
N TRP A 112 -25.08 17.60 -25.09
CA TRP A 112 -25.99 16.92 -24.17
C TRP A 112 -27.23 17.74 -23.84
N TRP A 113 -28.37 17.07 -23.64
CA TRP A 113 -29.59 17.72 -23.14
C TRP A 113 -29.40 18.29 -21.73
N ASP A 114 -28.80 17.49 -20.85
CA ASP A 114 -28.28 17.95 -19.56
C ASP A 114 -26.76 18.11 -19.69
N ALA A 115 -26.32 19.37 -19.81
CA ALA A 115 -24.91 19.71 -19.95
C ALA A 115 -24.10 19.44 -18.67
N GLN A 116 -24.72 19.47 -17.49
CA GLN A 116 -24.03 19.31 -16.21
C GLN A 116 -23.73 17.84 -15.93
N GLU A 117 -24.70 16.96 -16.17
CA GLU A 117 -24.51 15.51 -16.03
C GLU A 117 -23.96 14.84 -17.29
N LYS A 118 -23.83 15.56 -18.41
CA LYS A 118 -23.48 15.01 -19.73
C LYS A 118 -24.42 13.85 -20.11
N ARG A 119 -25.72 14.10 -20.03
CA ARG A 119 -26.79 13.10 -20.19
C ARG A 119 -27.84 13.54 -21.20
N ASN A 120 -28.39 12.58 -21.94
CA ASN A 120 -29.55 12.79 -22.80
C ASN A 120 -30.86 12.34 -22.12
N PHE A 121 -31.97 12.98 -22.47
CA PHE A 121 -33.28 12.63 -21.95
C PHE A 121 -33.67 11.20 -22.38
N GLY A 122 -34.19 10.38 -21.46
CA GLY A 122 -34.59 8.99 -21.72
C GLY A 122 -33.45 7.98 -21.86
N GLU A 123 -32.19 8.39 -21.71
CA GLU A 123 -31.05 7.46 -21.67
C GLU A 123 -31.13 6.55 -20.42
N PRO A 124 -30.97 5.21 -20.56
CA PRO A 124 -30.85 4.31 -19.42
C PRO A 124 -29.73 4.74 -18.47
N VAL A 125 -30.02 4.71 -17.16
CA VAL A 125 -29.10 5.14 -16.12
C VAL A 125 -28.49 3.89 -15.48
N HIS A 126 -27.20 3.91 -15.18
CA HIS A 126 -26.57 2.82 -14.44
C HIS A 126 -27.12 2.78 -13.00
N GLU A 127 -27.21 1.60 -12.39
CA GLU A 127 -27.72 1.47 -11.02
C GLU A 127 -26.90 2.33 -10.03
N ASP A 128 -25.56 2.27 -10.12
CA ASP A 128 -24.65 3.09 -9.32
C ASP A 128 -24.40 4.49 -9.93
N ASN A 129 -25.43 5.19 -10.41
CA ASN A 129 -25.23 6.48 -11.07
C ASN A 129 -24.72 7.57 -10.11
N GLU A 130 -24.94 7.44 -8.81
CA GLU A 130 -24.40 8.33 -7.79
C GLU A 130 -22.86 8.29 -7.72
N ILE A 131 -22.23 7.12 -7.92
CA ILE A 131 -20.76 7.02 -7.98
C ILE A 131 -20.21 7.27 -9.39
N LEU A 132 -21.00 7.02 -10.44
CA LEU A 132 -20.59 7.28 -11.82
C LEU A 132 -20.93 8.69 -12.32
N GLY A 133 -21.61 9.48 -11.50
CA GLY A 133 -21.99 10.86 -11.79
C GLY A 133 -20.79 11.78 -11.98
N VAL A 134 -21.06 12.98 -12.49
CA VAL A 134 -20.04 14.04 -12.62
C VAL A 134 -19.64 14.60 -11.24
N PHE A 135 -20.58 14.59 -10.28
CA PHE A 135 -20.35 15.09 -8.92
C PHE A 135 -19.65 14.11 -7.97
N SER A 136 -19.38 12.90 -8.42
CA SER A 136 -18.64 11.94 -7.61
C SER A 136 -17.13 12.19 -7.69
N PRO A 137 -16.33 11.69 -6.74
CA PRO A 137 -14.88 11.90 -6.70
C PRO A 137 -14.19 11.63 -8.03
N GLU A 138 -13.33 12.54 -8.46
CA GLU A 138 -12.65 12.48 -9.76
C GLU A 138 -11.84 11.18 -9.93
N GLN A 139 -12.01 10.51 -11.07
CA GLN A 139 -11.26 9.32 -11.43
C GLN A 139 -10.10 9.70 -12.35
N TYR A 140 -8.88 9.59 -11.83
CA TYR A 140 -7.66 9.81 -12.60
C TYR A 140 -7.23 8.55 -13.35
N ASN A 141 -6.94 8.68 -14.65
CA ASN A 141 -6.57 7.56 -15.53
C ASN A 141 -5.14 7.61 -16.08
N HIS A 142 -4.35 8.63 -15.72
CA HIS A 142 -2.97 8.80 -16.20
C HIS A 142 -2.01 7.77 -15.61
N VAL A 143 -2.20 7.38 -14.34
CA VAL A 143 -1.39 6.39 -13.61
C VAL A 143 -2.32 5.47 -12.82
N SER A 144 -2.00 4.17 -12.76
CA SER A 144 -2.79 3.22 -11.97
C SER A 144 -2.66 3.51 -10.47
N ALA A 145 -3.72 3.26 -9.70
CA ALA A 145 -3.74 3.54 -8.26
C ALA A 145 -2.54 2.92 -7.52
N GLY A 146 -2.19 1.65 -7.82
CA GLY A 146 -1.04 0.98 -7.21
C GLY A 146 0.29 1.65 -7.49
N LYS A 147 0.51 2.17 -8.71
CA LYS A 147 1.72 2.95 -9.05
C LYS A 147 1.71 4.30 -8.35
N GLY A 148 0.56 4.96 -8.25
CA GLY A 148 0.41 6.23 -7.53
C GLY A 148 0.80 6.10 -6.06
N PHE A 149 0.32 5.05 -5.38
CA PHE A 149 0.72 4.76 -4.00
C PHE A 149 2.20 4.41 -3.88
N ALA A 150 2.77 3.67 -4.83
CA ALA A 150 4.20 3.37 -4.84
C ALA A 150 5.04 4.65 -4.96
N HIS A 151 4.69 5.55 -5.87
CA HIS A 151 5.40 6.84 -6.01
C HIS A 151 5.30 7.70 -4.75
N LEU A 152 4.12 7.78 -4.14
CA LEU A 152 3.93 8.50 -2.88
C LEU A 152 4.77 7.89 -1.75
N GLY A 153 4.79 6.56 -1.64
CA GLY A 153 5.58 5.84 -0.65
C GLY A 153 7.08 6.08 -0.82
N ILE A 154 7.59 6.01 -2.06
CA ILE A 154 8.99 6.30 -2.37
C ILE A 154 9.34 7.76 -2.04
N PHE A 155 8.46 8.71 -2.39
CA PHE A 155 8.66 10.12 -2.05
C PHE A 155 8.77 10.34 -0.54
N VAL A 156 7.83 9.81 0.24
CA VAL A 156 7.84 9.95 1.71
C VAL A 156 9.07 9.26 2.31
N ALA A 157 9.39 8.05 1.86
CA ALA A 157 10.54 7.31 2.37
C ALA A 157 11.86 8.03 2.07
N THR A 158 12.05 8.54 0.86
CA THR A 158 13.26 9.28 0.49
C THR A 158 13.38 10.61 1.23
N PHE A 159 12.27 11.35 1.37
CA PHE A 159 12.24 12.59 2.13
C PHE A 159 12.58 12.38 3.61
N LEU A 160 11.90 11.44 4.28
CA LEU A 160 12.16 11.15 5.69
C LEU A 160 13.53 10.52 5.92
N SER A 161 14.03 9.71 4.97
CA SER A 161 15.39 9.19 5.02
C SER A 161 16.42 10.31 4.96
N LEU A 162 16.23 11.29 4.07
CA LEU A 162 17.12 12.45 3.99
C LEU A 162 17.09 13.28 5.29
N VAL A 163 15.89 13.58 5.80
CA VAL A 163 15.73 14.31 7.07
C VAL A 163 16.38 13.57 8.23
N GLY A 164 16.19 12.24 8.31
CA GLY A 164 16.81 11.40 9.33
C GLY A 164 18.33 11.40 9.25
N VAL A 165 18.88 11.25 8.05
CA VAL A 165 20.34 11.32 7.82
C VAL A 165 20.88 12.67 8.24
N VAL A 166 20.26 13.77 7.78
CA VAL A 166 20.67 15.13 8.17
C VAL A 166 20.63 15.28 9.69
N SER A 167 19.58 14.80 10.36
CA SER A 167 19.45 14.88 11.82
C SER A 167 20.55 14.12 12.57
N LEU A 168 21.08 13.03 12.01
CA LEU A 168 22.15 12.24 12.65
C LEU A 168 23.53 12.88 12.48
N TYR A 169 23.76 13.59 11.38
CA TYR A 169 25.04 14.24 11.08
C TYR A 169 25.09 15.71 11.49
N TYR A 170 23.96 16.30 11.87
CA TYR A 170 23.91 17.69 12.27
C TYR A 170 24.62 17.87 13.62
N PRO A 171 25.62 18.76 13.73
CA PRO A 171 26.33 18.97 14.99
C PRO A 171 25.40 19.59 16.03
N ASP A 172 25.61 19.19 17.29
CA ASP A 172 24.93 19.79 18.41
C ASP A 172 25.21 21.30 18.50
N LYS A 173 24.26 22.04 19.06
CA LYS A 173 24.36 23.49 19.18
C LYS A 173 25.56 23.87 20.05
N PRO A 174 26.49 24.72 19.59
CA PRO A 174 27.66 25.17 20.36
C PRO A 174 27.28 26.25 21.38
N SER A 175 26.28 25.98 22.20
CA SER A 175 25.86 26.88 23.28
C SER A 175 25.45 26.04 24.48
N VAL A 176 25.94 26.42 25.66
CA VAL A 176 25.46 25.82 26.91
C VAL A 176 23.97 26.17 27.07
N PRO A 177 23.09 25.19 27.32
CA PRO A 177 21.68 25.45 27.57
C PRO A 177 21.51 26.36 28.79
N LYS A 178 20.51 27.25 28.76
CA LYS A 178 20.26 28.17 29.88
C LYS A 178 19.89 27.38 31.13
N THR A 179 20.68 27.56 32.18
CA THR A 179 20.41 27.01 33.51
C THR A 179 19.77 28.07 34.40
N TYR A 180 19.03 27.60 35.38
CA TYR A 180 18.39 28.45 36.37
C TYR A 180 18.65 27.96 37.80
N GLU A 181 18.69 28.89 38.74
CA GLU A 181 18.91 28.59 40.15
C GLU A 181 17.73 27.76 40.70
N GLY A 182 18.04 26.63 41.35
CA GLY A 182 17.02 25.74 41.90
C GLY A 182 16.02 25.17 40.88
N GLY A 183 16.26 25.31 39.57
CA GLY A 183 15.40 24.77 38.51
C GLY A 183 14.01 25.40 38.47
N LEU A 184 13.86 26.64 39.00
CA LEU A 184 12.58 27.34 39.14
C LEU A 184 11.51 26.50 39.87
N GLU A 185 11.89 25.56 40.73
CA GLU A 185 10.93 24.65 41.37
C GLU A 185 9.80 25.41 42.09
N LYS A 186 10.13 26.52 42.76
CA LYS A 186 9.14 27.36 43.44
C LYS A 186 8.21 28.10 42.47
N GLU A 187 8.71 28.50 41.31
CA GLU A 187 7.99 29.30 40.32
C GLU A 187 7.17 28.44 39.36
N LEU A 188 7.58 27.19 39.14
CA LEU A 188 6.93 26.24 38.23
C LEU A 188 5.83 25.39 38.88
N GLY A 189 5.54 25.58 40.18
CA GLY A 189 4.43 24.90 40.87
C GLY A 189 4.86 23.90 41.94
N GLY A 190 6.11 23.97 42.40
CA GLY A 190 6.60 23.22 43.55
C GLY A 190 7.06 21.80 43.21
N PRO A 191 7.22 20.93 44.23
CA PRO A 191 7.94 19.65 44.12
C PRO A 191 7.33 18.60 43.17
N ASN A 192 6.13 18.83 42.64
CA ASN A 192 5.49 17.94 41.66
C ASN A 192 5.53 18.50 40.22
N ALA A 193 6.07 19.69 40.01
CA ALA A 193 6.20 20.29 38.69
C ALA A 193 7.48 19.82 37.99
N VAL A 194 7.47 19.79 36.65
CA VAL A 194 8.68 19.52 35.87
C VAL A 194 9.65 20.68 36.07
N PRO A 195 10.83 20.48 36.70
CA PRO A 195 11.76 21.56 36.96
C PRO A 195 12.43 22.03 35.68
N ALA A 196 12.77 23.31 35.62
CA ALA A 196 13.70 23.83 34.63
C ALA A 196 15.13 23.35 34.91
N ARG A 197 15.99 23.42 33.89
CA ARG A 197 17.37 22.93 33.98
C ARG A 197 18.16 23.62 35.09
N LYS A 198 18.79 22.85 35.99
CA LYS A 198 19.65 23.36 37.07
C LYS A 198 21.09 23.53 36.61
N ALA A 199 21.86 24.36 37.34
CA ALA A 199 23.30 24.49 37.12
C ALA A 199 24.01 23.17 37.48
N GLY A 200 24.87 22.65 36.59
CA GLY A 200 25.63 21.42 36.79
C GLY A 200 24.93 20.13 36.34
N GLU A 201 23.67 20.22 35.87
CA GLU A 201 23.00 19.13 35.15
C GLU A 201 23.41 19.20 33.66
N ASP A 202 24.60 18.65 33.37
CA ASP A 202 25.22 18.68 32.04
C ASP A 202 24.89 17.44 31.19
N LYS A 203 24.25 16.43 31.77
CA LYS A 203 23.85 15.21 31.05
C LYS A 203 22.50 15.36 30.37
N TRP A 204 22.48 14.96 29.11
CA TRP A 204 21.32 14.74 28.27
C TRP A 204 20.82 13.30 28.41
#